data_AF-A0A2W5N3Y4-F1
#
_entry.id   AF-A0A2W5N3Y4-F1
#
_cell.length_a   1.000
_cell.length_b   1.000
_cell.length_c   1.000
_cell.angle_alpha   90.00
_cell.angle_beta   90.00
_cell.angle_gamma   90.00
#
_symmetry.space_group_name_H-M   'P 1'
#
loop_
_entity.id
_entity.type
_entity.pdbx_description
1 polymer ?
#
loop_
_entity_poly.entity_id
_entity_poly.type
_entity_poly.pdbx_seq_one_letter_code
_entity_poly.pdbx_strand_id
1 'polypeptide(L)'
;MRKRLLPLSILPLLAAAPAAWAFDPDTPVGEKPEAFPITLGDEEDTTIGAAFRTAFGLEKGAPAEAAREIDERTYHFRPVAIHTMENGVAVLLSVGSLEDAGHSEGGVNAVHYLKGSPTGWVKQGEWIDVGAVGTVGNGATSWAFTGLLAANPYLVTSGGGVWQGCLITSAVVTELTPAGPVDRGSFTDAMGSGAGIGQTEQNYDGRIVAAVPGKSFTVGYTGTKAFKQQYVLKDGKYELVGQDRVPGC
;
A
#
# COMPACT_ATOMS: atom_id res chain seq x y z
N MET A 1 43.37 -30.28 58.67
CA MET A 1 42.15 -30.57 59.45
C MET A 1 41.26 -29.33 59.46
N ARG A 2 40.04 -29.47 58.90
CA ARG A 2 38.75 -28.82 59.24
C ARG A 2 38.64 -27.31 59.56
N LYS A 3 37.63 -26.73 58.86
CA LYS A 3 36.64 -25.67 59.23
C LYS A 3 37.08 -24.22 58.98
N ARG A 4 36.51 -23.54 57.97
CA ARG A 4 35.21 -22.82 57.91
C ARG A 4 35.14 -21.63 58.89
N LEU A 5 34.97 -20.42 58.34
CA LEU A 5 33.83 -19.51 58.59
C LEU A 5 34.06 -18.14 57.90
N LEU A 6 33.11 -17.75 57.03
CA LEU A 6 32.85 -16.36 56.63
C LEU A 6 32.14 -15.63 57.78
N PRO A 7 32.18 -14.27 57.85
CA PRO A 7 30.98 -13.51 57.42
C PRO A 7 31.22 -12.06 56.90
N LEU A 8 30.21 -11.57 56.14
CA LEU A 8 29.58 -10.23 56.09
C LEU A 8 30.46 -8.96 56.06
N SER A 9 30.18 -7.86 55.36
CA SER A 9 29.02 -7.29 54.65
C SER A 9 29.49 -5.99 53.97
N ILE A 10 28.71 -5.45 53.03
CA ILE A 10 28.24 -4.04 52.93
C ILE A 10 27.89 -3.72 51.47
N LEU A 11 26.60 -3.44 51.24
CA LEU A 11 26.04 -2.81 50.04
C LEU A 11 26.33 -1.31 50.05
N PRO A 12 26.31 -0.68 48.86
CA PRO A 12 25.62 0.59 48.72
C PRO A 12 24.57 0.57 47.61
N LEU A 13 23.49 1.31 47.87
CA LEU A 13 22.42 1.69 46.97
C LEU A 13 22.94 2.47 45.76
N LEU A 14 22.37 2.21 44.57
CA LEU A 14 22.21 3.22 43.52
C LEU A 14 20.74 3.35 43.15
N ALA A 15 20.22 4.56 43.25
CA ALA A 15 18.91 4.97 42.78
C ALA A 15 19.05 5.67 41.41
N ALA A 16 18.19 5.29 40.46
CA ALA A 16 17.49 6.14 39.48
C ALA A 16 17.15 5.32 38.20
N ALA A 17 15.87 4.98 38.04
CA ALA A 17 15.24 4.75 36.74
C ALA A 17 14.87 6.13 36.11
N PRO A 18 14.26 6.26 34.90
CA PRO A 18 13.84 5.27 33.91
C PRO A 18 14.14 5.67 32.44
N ALA A 19 14.08 4.72 31.51
CA ALA A 19 13.49 4.96 30.18
C ALA A 19 13.17 3.60 29.57
N ALA A 20 11.88 3.34 29.48
CA ALA A 20 11.31 2.16 28.88
C ALA A 20 11.89 1.94 27.48
N TRP A 21 12.64 0.84 27.34
CA TRP A 21 12.61 0.11 26.08
C TRP A 21 11.20 -0.43 25.93
N ALA A 22 10.32 0.32 25.29
CA ALA A 22 9.18 -0.28 24.63
C ALA A 22 9.66 -0.72 23.24
N PHE A 23 10.58 -1.69 23.23
CA PHE A 23 10.67 -2.62 22.11
C PHE A 23 9.53 -3.59 22.33
N ASP A 24 8.51 -3.51 21.48
CA ASP A 24 7.43 -4.49 21.41
C ASP A 24 8.03 -5.79 20.82
N PRO A 25 8.17 -6.87 21.60
CA PRO A 25 8.88 -8.09 21.19
C PRO A 25 8.10 -8.94 20.17
N ASP A 26 6.89 -8.56 19.78
CA ASP A 26 6.02 -9.36 18.89
C ASP A 26 5.82 -8.74 17.48
N THR A 27 6.54 -7.65 17.15
CA THR A 27 6.59 -7.19 15.74
C THR A 27 7.48 -8.15 14.95
N PRO A 28 7.01 -8.78 13.85
CA PRO A 28 7.89 -9.59 13.02
C PRO A 28 9.00 -8.71 12.41
N VAL A 29 10.18 -8.73 13.03
CA VAL A 29 11.38 -8.08 12.51
C VAL A 29 11.96 -8.99 11.43
N GLY A 30 11.63 -8.67 10.18
CA GLY A 30 12.22 -9.31 9.01
C GLY A 30 11.22 -9.46 7.87
N GLU A 31 10.68 -8.36 7.38
CA GLU A 31 10.01 -8.37 6.07
C GLU A 31 11.03 -8.86 5.04
N LYS A 32 10.73 -9.98 4.38
CA LYS A 32 11.57 -10.52 3.32
C LYS A 32 11.75 -9.39 2.29
N PRO A 33 12.99 -9.04 1.89
CA PRO A 33 13.19 -8.01 0.90
C PRO A 33 12.34 -8.36 -0.32
N GLU A 34 11.44 -7.44 -0.67
CA GLU A 34 10.59 -7.61 -1.83
C GLU A 34 11.49 -7.81 -3.06
N ALA A 35 11.13 -8.77 -3.90
CA ALA A 35 11.87 -9.10 -5.11
C ALA A 35 10.88 -9.20 -6.27
N PHE A 36 11.38 -9.03 -7.49
CA PHE A 36 10.53 -9.19 -8.66
C PHE A 36 10.02 -10.63 -8.82
N PRO A 37 8.80 -10.81 -9.35
CA PRO A 37 7.84 -9.76 -9.71
C PRO A 37 7.19 -9.11 -8.49
N ILE A 38 6.96 -7.79 -8.55
CA ILE A 38 6.11 -7.11 -7.56
C ILE A 38 4.71 -7.73 -7.67
N THR A 39 4.24 -8.30 -6.56
CA THR A 39 2.96 -9.00 -6.50
C THR A 39 2.00 -8.16 -5.66
N LEU A 40 0.90 -7.73 -6.28
CA LEU A 40 -0.15 -7.02 -5.55
C LEU A 40 -0.92 -8.03 -4.70
N GLY A 41 -1.15 -7.67 -3.43
CA GLY A 41 -2.00 -8.41 -2.51
C GLY A 41 -3.35 -7.73 -2.35
N ASP A 42 -4.32 -8.50 -1.86
CA ASP A 42 -5.70 -8.08 -1.56
C ASP A 42 -6.09 -8.34 -0.09
N GLU A 43 -5.24 -9.05 0.67
CA GLU A 43 -5.44 -9.32 2.09
C GLU A 43 -5.16 -8.08 2.96
N GLU A 44 -6.10 -7.79 3.86
CA GLU A 44 -5.98 -6.71 4.83
C GLU A 44 -5.00 -7.07 5.95
N ASP A 45 -4.12 -6.13 6.30
CA ASP A 45 -3.31 -6.28 7.51
C ASP A 45 -4.16 -5.94 8.75
N THR A 46 -4.63 -6.99 9.45
CA THR A 46 -5.46 -6.85 10.65
C THR A 46 -4.76 -6.17 11.84
N THR A 47 -3.45 -5.93 11.78
CA THR A 47 -2.66 -5.33 12.88
C THR A 47 -2.58 -3.79 12.82
N ILE A 48 -3.03 -3.16 11.73
CA ILE A 48 -2.86 -1.72 11.46
C ILE A 48 -3.87 -0.80 12.17
N GLY A 49 -4.81 -1.35 12.94
CA GLY A 49 -5.94 -0.60 13.49
C GLY A 49 -5.56 0.59 14.38
N ALA A 50 -4.41 0.56 15.07
CA ALA A 50 -3.95 1.69 15.88
C ALA A 50 -3.57 2.91 15.03
N ALA A 51 -2.89 2.68 13.90
CA ALA A 51 -2.53 3.72 12.95
C ALA A 51 -3.78 4.35 12.32
N PHE A 52 -4.75 3.50 11.94
CA PHE A 52 -6.02 3.95 11.39
C PHE A 52 -6.82 4.83 12.35
N ARG A 53 -6.99 4.37 13.60
CA ARG A 53 -7.70 5.16 14.62
C ARG A 53 -7.06 6.54 14.80
N THR A 54 -5.74 6.61 14.87
CA THR A 54 -5.03 7.90 14.92
C THR A 54 -5.28 8.74 13.66
N ALA A 55 -5.20 8.13 12.47
CA ALA A 55 -5.37 8.83 11.20
C ALA A 55 -6.77 9.47 11.06
N PHE A 56 -7.79 8.73 11.51
CA PHE A 56 -9.19 9.14 11.46
C PHE A 56 -9.70 9.87 12.70
N GLY A 57 -8.88 10.00 13.75
CA GLY A 57 -9.27 10.69 14.99
C GLY A 57 -10.28 9.90 15.83
N LEU A 58 -10.23 8.57 15.76
CA LEU A 58 -11.11 7.67 16.49
C LEU A 58 -10.60 7.41 17.90
N GLU A 59 -11.54 7.16 18.82
CA GLU A 59 -11.24 6.80 20.20
C GLU A 59 -10.42 5.51 20.31
N LYS A 60 -9.64 5.39 21.39
CA LYS A 60 -8.87 4.17 21.64
C LYS A 60 -9.82 2.97 21.84
N GLY A 61 -9.64 1.93 21.04
CA GLY A 61 -10.46 0.72 21.09
C GLY A 61 -11.73 0.76 20.23
N ALA A 62 -12.01 1.86 19.53
CA ALA A 62 -13.06 1.87 18.52
C ALA A 62 -12.73 0.88 17.37
N PRO A 63 -13.75 0.38 16.65
CA PRO A 63 -13.56 -0.35 15.40
C PRO A 63 -12.64 0.42 14.45
N ALA A 64 -11.86 -0.31 13.65
CA ALA A 64 -10.98 0.28 12.64
C ALA A 64 -11.78 0.63 11.37
N GLU A 65 -12.86 1.37 11.54
CA GLU A 65 -13.76 1.82 10.47
C GLU A 65 -14.15 3.28 10.73
N ALA A 66 -14.33 4.07 9.67
CA ALA A 66 -14.75 5.46 9.78
C ALA A 66 -15.62 5.88 8.59
N ALA A 67 -16.71 6.60 8.84
CA ALA A 67 -17.47 7.25 7.79
C ALA A 67 -17.00 8.71 7.63
N ARG A 68 -16.84 9.19 6.40
CA ARG A 68 -16.59 10.61 6.10
C ARG A 68 -17.37 11.06 4.89
N GLU A 69 -17.90 12.28 4.98
CA GLU A 69 -18.49 12.97 3.83
C GLU A 69 -17.39 13.67 3.03
N ILE A 70 -17.30 13.36 1.74
CA ILE A 70 -16.38 13.97 0.78
C ILE A 70 -17.20 14.27 -0.47
N ASP A 71 -17.21 15.52 -0.91
CA ASP A 71 -17.97 15.98 -2.08
C ASP A 71 -19.44 15.52 -2.07
N GLU A 72 -20.12 15.71 -0.93
CA GLU A 72 -21.53 15.34 -0.71
C GLU A 72 -21.82 13.82 -0.74
N ARG A 73 -20.77 12.99 -0.67
CA ARG A 73 -20.89 11.53 -0.62
C ARG A 73 -20.26 10.95 0.65
N THR A 74 -20.93 9.99 1.26
CA THR A 74 -20.43 9.31 2.46
C THR A 74 -19.59 8.09 2.08
N TYR A 75 -18.30 8.15 2.36
CA TYR A 75 -17.36 7.04 2.18
C TYR A 75 -17.12 6.32 3.50
N HIS A 76 -17.14 4.99 3.46
CA HIS A 76 -16.83 4.10 4.57
C HIS A 76 -15.40 3.61 4.43
N PHE A 77 -14.52 4.13 5.28
CA PHE A 77 -13.11 3.81 5.28
C PHE A 77 -12.79 2.62 6.17
N ARG A 78 -11.92 1.75 5.67
CA ARG A 78 -11.19 0.72 6.43
C ARG A 78 -9.70 0.78 6.07
N PRO A 79 -8.79 0.45 7.00
CA PRO A 79 -7.39 0.38 6.67
C PRO A 79 -7.08 -0.92 5.93
N VAL A 80 -6.09 -0.90 5.04
CA VAL A 80 -5.75 -2.08 4.24
C VAL A 80 -4.29 -2.49 4.32
N ALA A 81 -3.37 -1.52 4.46
CA ALA A 81 -1.96 -1.80 4.61
C ALA A 81 -1.22 -0.64 5.26
N ILE A 82 -0.07 -0.94 5.86
CA ILE A 82 0.86 0.06 6.39
C ILE A 82 2.28 -0.29 5.98
N HIS A 83 3.10 0.72 5.67
CA HIS A 83 4.52 0.55 5.39
C HIS A 83 5.35 1.52 6.20
N THR A 84 6.37 1.03 6.89
CA THR A 84 7.28 1.88 7.67
C THR A 84 8.49 2.26 6.84
N MET A 85 8.66 3.56 6.60
CA MET A 85 9.84 4.14 5.94
C MET A 85 11.05 4.16 6.89
N GLU A 86 12.26 4.18 6.32
CA GLU A 86 13.52 4.19 7.10
C GLU A 86 13.65 5.36 8.09
N ASN A 87 12.98 6.48 7.83
CA ASN A 87 12.98 7.66 8.70
C ASN A 87 12.01 7.56 9.89
N GLY A 88 11.38 6.39 10.10
CA GLY A 88 10.42 6.15 11.19
C GLY A 88 9.02 6.75 10.94
N VAL A 89 8.74 7.17 9.70
CA VAL A 89 7.39 7.53 9.25
C VAL A 89 6.72 6.29 8.69
N ALA A 90 5.52 5.99 9.17
CA ALA A 90 4.65 4.98 8.58
C ALA A 90 3.68 5.62 7.59
N VAL A 91 3.47 4.95 6.47
CA VAL A 91 2.48 5.30 5.45
C VAL A 91 1.35 4.29 5.54
N LEU A 92 0.18 4.76 5.95
CA LEU A 92 -1.05 3.96 6.02
C LEU A 92 -1.84 4.16 4.73
N LEU A 93 -2.26 3.06 4.10
CA LEU A 93 -3.28 3.03 3.06
C LEU A 93 -4.61 2.62 3.69
N SER A 94 -5.65 3.41 3.42
CA SER A 94 -7.05 3.08 3.73
C SER A 94 -7.88 3.18 2.46
N VAL A 95 -8.87 2.30 2.31
CA VAL A 95 -9.82 2.34 1.19
C VAL A 95 -11.18 2.80 1.71
N GLY A 96 -11.77 3.77 1.03
CA GLY A 96 -13.10 4.29 1.29
C GLY A 96 -14.09 3.74 0.26
N SER A 97 -15.14 3.07 0.72
CA SER A 97 -16.18 2.53 -0.14
C SER A 97 -17.46 3.36 -0.12
N LEU A 98 -18.22 3.30 -1.22
CA LEU A 98 -19.56 3.90 -1.35
C LEU A 98 -20.60 2.79 -1.44
N GLU A 99 -21.62 2.80 -0.58
CA GLU A 99 -22.67 1.78 -0.58
C GLU A 99 -23.62 1.93 -1.78
N ASP A 100 -24.05 3.15 -2.10
CA ASP A 100 -25.01 3.45 -3.16
C ASP A 100 -24.31 3.90 -4.46
N ALA A 101 -23.27 3.19 -4.87
CA ALA A 101 -22.49 3.55 -6.05
C ALA A 101 -23.06 2.98 -7.35
N GLY A 102 -23.10 3.83 -8.39
CA GLY A 102 -23.36 3.42 -9.75
C GLY A 102 -22.25 2.52 -10.31
N HIS A 103 -22.54 1.77 -11.38
CA HIS A 103 -21.61 0.79 -11.96
C HIS A 103 -20.25 1.39 -12.35
N SER A 104 -20.23 2.64 -12.81
CA SER A 104 -19.01 3.34 -13.23
C SER A 104 -18.31 4.12 -12.11
N GLU A 105 -18.90 4.18 -10.92
CA GLU A 105 -18.37 4.99 -9.83
C GLU A 105 -17.37 4.17 -9.02
N GLY A 106 -16.23 4.78 -8.71
CA GLY A 106 -15.22 4.20 -7.81
C GLY A 106 -15.39 4.71 -6.38
N GLY A 107 -14.73 4.03 -5.46
CA GLY A 107 -14.48 4.52 -4.11
C GLY A 107 -13.33 5.54 -4.10
N VAL A 108 -12.66 5.67 -2.96
CA VAL A 108 -11.47 6.50 -2.82
C VAL A 108 -10.39 5.76 -2.05
N ASN A 109 -9.14 6.15 -2.23
CA ASN A 109 -8.06 5.74 -1.34
C ASN A 109 -7.60 6.94 -0.51
N ALA A 110 -7.27 6.69 0.74
CA ALA A 110 -6.63 7.65 1.62
C ALA A 110 -5.23 7.17 1.99
N VAL A 111 -4.25 8.04 1.84
CA VAL A 111 -2.89 7.84 2.30
C VAL A 111 -2.63 8.77 3.49
N HIS A 112 -2.19 8.21 4.60
CA HIS A 112 -1.83 8.96 5.80
C HIS A 112 -0.38 8.74 6.16
N TYR A 113 0.32 9.81 6.48
CA TYR A 113 1.67 9.74 7.01
C TYR A 113 1.58 9.87 8.52
N LEU A 114 2.19 8.93 9.23
CA LEU A 114 2.11 8.79 10.68
C LEU A 114 3.53 8.68 11.23
N LYS A 115 3.87 9.46 12.25
CA LYS A 115 5.15 9.34 12.94
C LYS A 115 4.97 8.61 14.25
N GLY A 116 5.82 7.63 14.53
CA GLY A 116 5.86 6.97 15.82
C GLY A 116 6.26 7.94 16.93
N SER A 117 5.63 7.81 18.11
CA SER A 117 5.98 8.53 19.32
C SER A 117 5.87 7.60 20.53
N PRO A 118 6.45 7.94 21.71
CA PRO A 118 6.33 7.13 22.91
C PRO A 118 4.88 6.85 23.35
N THR A 119 3.93 7.68 22.91
CA THR A 119 2.50 7.57 23.24
C THR A 119 1.66 6.98 22.11
N GLY A 120 2.27 6.53 21.01
CA GLY A 120 1.59 5.99 19.83
C GLY A 120 1.83 6.80 18.56
N TRP A 121 0.96 6.66 17.58
CA TRP A 121 1.08 7.35 16.29
C TRP A 121 0.69 8.83 16.38
N VAL A 122 1.32 9.66 15.55
CA VAL A 122 0.96 11.08 15.35
C VAL A 122 0.81 11.35 13.86
N LYS A 123 -0.38 11.78 13.41
CA LYS A 123 -0.64 12.15 12.01
C LYS A 123 0.21 13.34 11.58
N GLN A 124 0.94 13.16 10.49
CA GLN A 124 1.80 14.17 9.85
C GLN A 124 1.15 14.76 8.59
N GLY A 125 0.37 13.96 7.86
CA GLY A 125 -0.29 14.37 6.63
C GLY A 125 -1.38 13.41 6.21
N GLU A 126 -2.28 13.90 5.37
CA GLU A 126 -3.41 13.18 4.81
C GLU A 126 -3.58 13.58 3.36
N TRP A 127 -3.72 12.58 2.49
CA TRP A 127 -4.01 12.74 1.08
C TRP A 127 -5.15 11.80 0.72
N ILE A 128 -6.22 12.37 0.18
CA ILE A 128 -7.39 11.64 -0.31
C ILE A 128 -7.30 11.57 -1.83
N ASP A 129 -7.91 10.54 -2.42
CA ASP A 129 -7.95 10.31 -3.86
C ASP A 129 -6.56 10.00 -4.45
N VAL A 130 -5.89 8.99 -3.86
CA VAL A 130 -4.54 8.58 -4.26
C VAL A 130 -4.53 7.23 -4.97
N GLY A 131 -4.01 7.19 -6.19
CA GLY A 131 -3.80 5.93 -6.92
C GLY A 131 -5.06 5.38 -7.59
N ALA A 132 -5.02 4.11 -8.01
CA ALA A 132 -6.14 3.47 -8.71
C ALA A 132 -7.26 3.07 -7.74
N VAL A 133 -8.51 3.12 -8.22
CA VAL A 133 -9.70 2.67 -7.50
C VAL A 133 -10.52 1.71 -8.36
N GLY A 134 -11.31 0.87 -7.71
CA GLY A 134 -12.24 -0.05 -8.34
C GLY A 134 -13.49 0.64 -8.89
N THR A 135 -14.47 -0.18 -9.21
CA THR A 135 -15.83 0.23 -9.62
C THR A 135 -16.85 -0.15 -8.57
N VAL A 136 -18.11 0.29 -8.76
CA VAL A 136 -19.23 0.02 -7.85
C VAL A 136 -18.87 0.45 -6.42
N GLY A 137 -18.28 1.63 -6.30
CA GLY A 137 -17.97 2.24 -5.02
C GLY A 137 -16.74 1.68 -4.32
N ASN A 138 -15.98 0.79 -4.94
CA ASN A 138 -14.79 0.20 -4.32
C ASN A 138 -13.55 1.11 -4.48
N GLY A 139 -12.75 1.26 -3.42
CA GLY A 139 -11.38 1.78 -3.51
C GLY A 139 -10.44 0.82 -4.25
N ALA A 140 -9.14 0.91 -4.00
CA ALA A 140 -8.17 -0.03 -4.56
C ALA A 140 -8.54 -1.48 -4.21
N THR A 141 -8.48 -2.37 -5.21
CA THR A 141 -8.80 -3.80 -5.06
C THR A 141 -7.56 -4.65 -4.83
N SER A 142 -6.37 -4.14 -5.13
CA SER A 142 -5.10 -4.73 -4.69
C SER A 142 -4.01 -3.67 -4.57
N TRP A 143 -2.97 -3.96 -3.80
CA TRP A 143 -1.88 -3.03 -3.51
C TRP A 143 -0.55 -3.72 -3.20
N ALA A 144 0.54 -2.99 -3.32
CA ALA A 144 1.86 -3.36 -2.82
C ALA A 144 2.69 -2.13 -2.48
N PHE A 145 3.53 -2.24 -1.44
CA PHE A 145 4.60 -1.29 -1.16
C PHE A 145 5.92 -1.84 -1.69
N THR A 146 6.69 -1.00 -2.39
CA THR A 146 7.96 -1.42 -2.98
C THR A 146 9.08 -0.39 -2.87
N GLY A 147 10.27 -0.86 -2.50
CA GLY A 147 11.52 -0.08 -2.57
C GLY A 147 12.31 -0.28 -3.86
N LEU A 148 11.79 -1.07 -4.82
CA LEU A 148 12.57 -1.52 -5.97
C LEU A 148 12.62 -0.51 -7.14
N LEU A 149 11.76 0.51 -7.13
CA LEU A 149 11.57 1.41 -8.26
C LEU A 149 12.45 2.67 -8.22
N ALA A 150 12.78 3.19 -7.04
CA ALA A 150 13.73 4.29 -6.86
C ALA A 150 14.21 4.36 -5.39
N ALA A 151 14.84 5.48 -5.02
CA ALA A 151 15.33 5.69 -3.65
C ALA A 151 14.21 5.83 -2.61
N ASN A 152 13.09 6.46 -2.99
CA ASN A 152 11.89 6.52 -2.16
C ASN A 152 11.05 5.25 -2.36
N PRO A 153 10.31 4.79 -1.34
CA PRO A 153 9.35 3.70 -1.50
C PRO A 153 8.18 4.14 -2.39
N TYR A 154 7.52 3.17 -2.98
CA TYR A 154 6.37 3.35 -3.85
C TYR A 154 5.19 2.55 -3.32
N LEU A 155 4.01 3.10 -3.48
CA LEU A 155 2.74 2.41 -3.38
C LEU A 155 2.23 2.13 -4.80
N VAL A 156 2.01 0.87 -5.12
CA VAL A 156 1.29 0.46 -6.34
C VAL A 156 -0.11 0.05 -5.91
N THR A 157 -1.14 0.76 -6.38
CA THR A 157 -2.54 0.35 -6.18
C THR A 157 -3.15 -0.03 -7.52
N SER A 158 -3.98 -1.05 -7.52
CA SER A 158 -4.75 -1.46 -8.68
C SER A 158 -6.24 -1.34 -8.41
N GLY A 159 -6.96 -1.00 -9.47
CA GLY A 159 -8.38 -0.88 -9.48
C GLY A 159 -8.92 -0.95 -10.90
N GLY A 160 -10.19 -1.29 -11.00
CA GLY A 160 -10.90 -1.41 -12.25
C GLY A 160 -12.17 -2.21 -12.05
N GLY A 161 -12.69 -2.73 -13.16
CA GLY A 161 -13.97 -3.42 -13.13
C GLY A 161 -14.28 -4.08 -14.44
N VAL A 162 -15.53 -4.56 -14.53
CA VAL A 162 -16.05 -5.23 -15.71
C VAL A 162 -17.10 -4.34 -16.38
N TRP A 163 -16.91 -4.03 -17.66
CA TRP A 163 -17.91 -3.33 -18.48
C TRP A 163 -18.26 -4.17 -19.69
N GLN A 164 -19.56 -4.44 -19.86
CA GLN A 164 -20.08 -5.20 -21.02
C GLN A 164 -19.36 -6.54 -21.23
N GLY A 165 -18.94 -7.21 -20.14
CA GLY A 165 -18.21 -8.48 -20.20
C GLY A 165 -16.71 -8.36 -20.48
N CYS A 166 -16.16 -7.16 -20.41
CA CYS A 166 -14.73 -6.90 -20.46
C CYS A 166 -14.20 -6.44 -19.10
N LEU A 167 -13.27 -7.20 -18.52
CA LEU A 167 -12.48 -6.82 -17.36
C LEU A 167 -11.35 -5.89 -17.82
N ILE A 168 -11.24 -4.71 -17.22
CA ILE A 168 -10.08 -3.84 -17.37
C ILE A 168 -9.71 -3.34 -15.98
N THR A 169 -8.45 -3.56 -15.60
CA THR A 169 -7.85 -2.96 -14.40
C THR A 169 -6.62 -2.16 -14.78
N SER A 170 -6.33 -1.15 -13.98
CA SER A 170 -5.10 -0.35 -14.10
C SER A 170 -4.43 -0.22 -12.75
N ALA A 171 -3.11 -0.35 -12.74
CA ALA A 171 -2.28 -0.05 -11.60
C ALA A 171 -1.70 1.36 -11.71
N VAL A 172 -1.78 2.14 -10.63
CA VAL A 172 -1.12 3.44 -10.49
C VAL A 172 0.11 3.29 -9.60
N VAL A 173 1.23 3.83 -10.07
CA VAL A 173 2.52 3.83 -9.39
C VAL A 173 2.68 5.16 -8.66
N THR A 174 2.62 5.15 -7.34
CA THR A 174 2.69 6.36 -6.49
C THR A 174 4.00 6.37 -5.72
N GLU A 175 4.85 7.38 -5.92
CA GLU A 175 6.06 7.55 -5.09
C GLU A 175 5.69 8.16 -3.73
N LEU A 176 6.21 7.59 -2.65
CA LEU A 176 5.99 8.06 -1.29
C LEU A 176 7.16 8.95 -0.87
N THR A 177 7.06 10.23 -1.18
CA THR A 177 8.10 11.22 -0.82
C THR A 177 7.91 11.74 0.59
N PRO A 178 8.94 12.30 1.26
CA PRO A 178 8.77 12.94 2.56
C PRO A 178 7.71 14.07 2.60
N ALA A 179 7.39 14.67 1.45
CA ALA A 179 6.38 15.71 1.32
C ALA A 179 4.96 15.17 1.04
N GLY A 180 4.83 13.87 0.75
CA GLY A 180 3.57 13.22 0.41
C GLY A 180 3.65 12.30 -0.82
N PRO A 181 2.55 11.59 -1.13
CA PRO A 181 2.43 10.76 -2.31
C PRO A 181 2.49 11.60 -3.59
N VAL A 182 3.21 11.10 -4.60
CA VAL A 182 3.33 11.70 -5.93
C VAL A 182 2.96 10.64 -6.94
N ASP A 183 1.90 10.87 -7.72
CA ASP A 183 1.54 9.99 -8.84
C ASP A 183 2.70 9.99 -9.86
N ARG A 184 3.23 8.81 -10.17
CA ARG A 184 4.31 8.57 -11.14
C ARG A 184 3.82 7.85 -12.40
N GLY A 185 2.53 7.74 -12.64
CA GLY A 185 1.95 7.15 -13.84
C GLY A 185 1.27 5.81 -13.58
N SER A 186 0.76 5.21 -14.64
CA SER A 186 -0.07 4.00 -14.56
C SER A 186 0.17 3.06 -15.72
N PHE A 187 -0.31 1.83 -15.58
CA PHE A 187 -0.34 0.82 -16.63
C PHE A 187 -1.56 -0.10 -16.46
N THR A 188 -2.05 -0.68 -17.55
CA THR A 188 -3.08 -1.72 -17.49
C THR A 188 -2.47 -2.99 -16.89
N ASP A 189 -2.91 -3.40 -15.71
CA ASP A 189 -2.36 -4.56 -15.00
C ASP A 189 -3.21 -5.83 -15.19
N ALA A 190 -4.46 -5.70 -15.63
CA ALA A 190 -5.21 -6.83 -16.17
C ALA A 190 -6.18 -6.40 -17.27
N MET A 191 -6.37 -7.29 -18.25
CA MET A 191 -7.45 -7.21 -19.21
C MET A 191 -8.01 -8.60 -19.45
N GLY A 192 -9.33 -8.74 -19.42
CA GLY A 192 -10.05 -9.94 -19.81
C GLY A 192 -11.21 -9.60 -20.74
N SER A 193 -11.37 -10.32 -21.85
CA SER A 193 -12.47 -10.14 -22.79
C SER A 193 -12.94 -11.49 -23.34
N GLY A 194 -14.09 -11.48 -24.01
CA GLY A 194 -14.63 -12.68 -24.68
C GLY A 194 -15.80 -13.36 -23.96
N ALA A 195 -16.40 -12.73 -22.96
CA ALA A 195 -17.61 -13.22 -22.31
C ALA A 195 -18.88 -13.17 -23.20
N GLY A 196 -18.79 -12.60 -24.41
CA GLY A 196 -19.90 -12.50 -25.37
C GLY A 196 -19.94 -13.66 -26.37
N ILE A 197 -21.15 -13.99 -26.86
CA ILE A 197 -21.34 -15.04 -27.87
C ILE A 197 -20.54 -14.72 -29.14
N GLY A 198 -19.70 -15.66 -29.59
CA GLY A 198 -18.89 -15.52 -30.80
C GLY A 198 -17.62 -14.68 -30.64
N GLN A 199 -17.32 -14.22 -29.42
CA GLN A 199 -16.07 -13.50 -29.13
C GLN A 199 -14.94 -14.48 -28.83
N THR A 200 -13.70 -14.05 -29.11
CA THR A 200 -12.51 -14.81 -28.74
C THR A 200 -12.07 -14.38 -27.35
N GLU A 201 -11.95 -15.33 -26.44
CA GLU A 201 -11.44 -15.07 -25.10
C GLU A 201 -9.99 -14.57 -25.16
N GLN A 202 -9.73 -13.45 -24.49
CA GLN A 202 -8.38 -12.94 -24.30
C GLN A 202 -8.19 -12.48 -22.88
N ASN A 203 -7.10 -12.91 -22.26
CA ASN A 203 -6.73 -12.54 -20.91
C ASN A 203 -5.25 -12.10 -20.88
N TYR A 204 -4.97 -11.01 -20.18
CA TYR A 204 -3.63 -10.48 -20.00
C TYR A 204 -3.44 -10.06 -18.54
N ASP A 205 -2.38 -10.57 -17.93
CA ASP A 205 -2.01 -10.24 -16.55
C ASP A 205 -0.64 -9.57 -16.56
N GLY A 206 -0.61 -8.28 -16.22
CA GLY A 206 0.58 -7.44 -16.18
C GLY A 206 1.16 -7.33 -14.77
N ARG A 207 2.48 -7.53 -14.64
CA ARG A 207 3.20 -7.32 -13.37
C ARG A 207 4.51 -6.60 -13.61
N ILE A 208 4.97 -5.80 -12.65
CA ILE A 208 6.31 -5.24 -12.72
C ILE A 208 7.32 -6.37 -12.47
N VAL A 209 8.09 -6.71 -13.51
CA VAL A 209 9.03 -7.85 -13.50
C VAL A 209 10.50 -7.44 -13.43
N ALA A 210 10.80 -6.16 -13.64
CA ALA A 210 12.15 -5.61 -13.52
C ALA A 210 12.09 -4.09 -13.42
N ALA A 211 13.10 -3.47 -12.81
CA ALA A 211 13.30 -2.04 -12.83
C ALA A 211 14.79 -1.66 -12.90
N VAL A 212 15.03 -0.45 -13.42
CA VAL A 212 16.28 0.29 -13.25
C VAL A 212 15.92 1.47 -12.34
N PRO A 213 16.34 1.47 -11.07
CA PRO A 213 15.89 2.44 -10.08
C PRO A 213 16.02 3.89 -10.55
N GLY A 214 14.95 4.66 -10.41
CA GLY A 214 14.87 6.07 -10.80
C GLY A 214 14.94 6.33 -12.31
N LYS A 215 14.79 5.30 -13.16
CA LYS A 215 14.90 5.44 -14.62
C LYS A 215 13.78 4.76 -15.38
N SER A 216 13.48 3.49 -15.08
CA SER A 216 12.49 2.74 -15.84
C SER A 216 12.02 1.49 -15.11
N PHE A 217 10.83 1.00 -15.44
CA PHE A 217 10.41 -0.35 -15.09
C PHE A 217 9.87 -1.11 -16.30
N THR A 218 9.81 -2.42 -16.18
CA THR A 218 9.26 -3.32 -17.19
C THR A 218 8.05 -4.03 -16.62
N VAL A 219 6.94 -3.92 -17.33
CA VAL A 219 5.76 -4.75 -17.11
C VAL A 219 5.87 -5.99 -17.98
N GLY A 220 5.80 -7.16 -17.38
CA GLY A 220 5.67 -8.43 -18.07
C GLY A 220 4.22 -8.86 -18.08
N TYR A 221 3.69 -9.17 -19.27
CA TYR A 221 2.34 -9.67 -19.46
C TYR A 221 2.37 -11.16 -19.72
N THR A 222 1.47 -11.89 -19.06
CA THR A 222 1.16 -13.30 -19.31
C THR A 222 -0.30 -13.46 -19.75
N GLY A 223 -0.76 -14.69 -20.01
CA GLY A 223 -2.11 -14.98 -20.48
C GLY A 223 -2.12 -15.40 -21.96
N THR A 224 -3.00 -14.82 -22.78
CA THR A 224 -3.19 -15.16 -24.19
C THR A 224 -1.93 -14.99 -25.03
N LYS A 225 -1.16 -13.92 -24.81
CA LYS A 225 0.16 -13.73 -25.40
C LYS A 225 1.10 -13.10 -24.39
N ALA A 226 2.28 -13.70 -24.25
CA ALA A 226 3.32 -13.14 -23.42
C ALA A 226 4.08 -12.02 -24.15
N PHE A 227 4.24 -10.88 -23.48
CA PHE A 227 5.09 -9.79 -23.95
C PHE A 227 5.58 -8.92 -22.79
N LYS A 228 6.42 -7.93 -23.12
CA LYS A 228 6.92 -6.95 -22.16
C LYS A 228 6.67 -5.54 -22.70
N GLN A 229 6.39 -4.62 -21.79
CA GLN A 229 6.31 -3.20 -22.05
C GLN A 229 7.25 -2.47 -21.10
N GLN A 230 8.00 -1.51 -21.62
CA GLN A 230 8.93 -0.71 -20.85
C GLN A 230 8.33 0.66 -20.59
N TYR A 231 8.45 1.14 -19.35
CA TYR A 231 8.04 2.46 -18.92
C TYR A 231 9.28 3.22 -18.47
N VAL A 232 9.48 4.43 -18.97
CA VAL A 232 10.65 5.27 -18.69
C VAL A 232 10.20 6.53 -17.97
N LEU A 233 10.93 6.91 -16.92
CA LEU A 233 10.69 8.13 -16.17
C LEU A 233 11.06 9.34 -17.05
N LYS A 234 10.08 10.15 -17.41
CA LYS A 234 10.20 11.41 -18.12
C LYS A 234 9.35 12.46 -17.43
N ASP A 235 9.90 13.65 -17.21
CA ASP A 235 9.19 14.77 -16.58
C ASP A 235 8.47 14.39 -15.27
N GLY A 236 9.05 13.44 -14.51
CA GLY A 236 8.50 12.97 -13.25
C GLY A 236 7.36 11.94 -13.37
N LYS A 237 7.09 11.39 -14.55
CA LYS A 237 6.11 10.31 -14.80
C LYS A 237 6.75 9.15 -15.57
N TYR A 238 6.39 7.93 -15.23
CA TYR A 238 6.73 6.75 -16.01
C TYR A 238 5.79 6.66 -17.21
N GLU A 239 6.37 6.80 -18.40
CA GLU A 239 5.64 6.75 -19.67
C GLU A 239 6.00 5.50 -20.46
N LEU A 240 5.00 4.90 -21.10
CA LEU A 240 5.19 3.76 -21.98
C LEU A 240 6.12 4.11 -23.14
N VAL A 241 7.08 3.23 -23.42
CA VAL A 241 7.92 3.28 -24.61
C VAL A 241 7.22 2.54 -25.74
N GLY A 242 6.84 3.28 -26.78
CA GLY A 242 6.17 2.72 -27.96
C GLY A 242 4.65 2.70 -27.80
N GLN A 243 4.00 1.72 -28.42
CA GLN A 243 2.53 1.58 -28.40
C GLN A 243 2.08 0.58 -27.34
N ASP A 244 0.86 0.80 -26.83
CA ASP A 244 0.23 -0.20 -25.97
C ASP A 244 -0.03 -1.48 -26.74
N ARG A 245 0.31 -2.60 -26.10
CA ARG A 245 0.17 -3.96 -26.64
C ARG A 245 -0.90 -4.75 -25.93
N VAL A 246 -1.42 -4.27 -24.80
CA VAL A 246 -2.64 -4.82 -24.21
C VAL A 246 -3.79 -4.42 -25.15
N PRO A 247 -4.53 -5.39 -25.71
CA PRO A 247 -5.68 -5.03 -26.53
C PRO A 247 -6.73 -4.34 -25.66
N GLY A 248 -7.36 -3.33 -26.22
CA GLY A 248 -8.56 -2.75 -25.60
C GLY A 248 -9.76 -3.68 -25.74
N CYS A 249 -10.80 -3.30 -25.02
CA CYS A 249 -12.18 -3.59 -25.37
C CYS A 249 -12.78 -2.32 -26.01
#